data_AF-A0A075IA19-F1
#
_entry.id   AF-A0A075IA19-F1
#
_cell.length_a   1.000
_cell.length_b   1.000
_cell.length_c   1.000
_cell.angle_alpha   90.00
_cell.angle_beta   90.00
_cell.angle_gamma   90.00
#
_symmetry.space_group_name_H-M   'P 1'
#
loop_
_entity.id
_entity.type
_entity.pdbx_description
1 polymer ?
#
loop_
_entity_poly.entity_id
_entity_poly.type
_entity_poly.pdbx_seq_one_letter_code
_entity_poly.pdbx_strand_id
1 'polypeptide(L)'
;MKLLVGGILALDDLKTPHASGEAIVGGAGIYSSIAASFFTRPGLVGPAGIDFPPHTLAALRERGIALDGVPRLAERSFHWSGEYHGDMAQAITHQTHVEILEAFNWSVPAEWRQPTGLLLCNNDPSIQLRLLEQVQAGWVAADSMNLWIEIQRAALEQVVAQTDLLFLNDAEALAFTGAASLDAGGSARRGAALRRHQARCEGRDAVPRQRERPNSSAPRTAIHRSHRRWRYLRRRHVWLAGGARVRRRNTGRGAAPRRRARIRDRRGAWHDRTAGAHGGRGGAAAGGAGIALKPTGLQPRCARDYC
;
A
#
# COMPACT_ATOMS: atom_id res chain seq x y z
N MET A 1 9.17 0.02 -14.99
CA MET A 1 7.74 -0.41 -15.01
C MET A 1 6.88 0.83 -14.94
N LYS A 2 5.83 0.98 -15.76
CA LYS A 2 4.99 2.19 -15.68
C LYS A 2 3.92 2.02 -14.59
N LEU A 3 3.94 2.86 -13.55
CA LEU A 3 3.00 2.81 -12.44
C LEU A 3 2.25 4.14 -12.38
N LEU A 4 0.92 4.09 -12.43
CA LEU A 4 0.06 5.23 -12.14
C LEU A 4 -0.43 5.12 -10.69
N VAL A 5 -0.31 6.20 -9.94
CA VAL A 5 -0.85 6.37 -8.59
C VAL A 5 -2.01 7.35 -8.69
N GLY A 6 -3.21 6.92 -8.31
CA GLY A 6 -4.37 7.79 -8.17
C GLY A 6 -4.66 8.01 -6.70
N GLY A 7 -4.54 9.24 -6.20
CA GLY A 7 -4.65 9.49 -4.76
C GLY A 7 -4.67 10.96 -4.38
N ILE A 8 -5.04 11.19 -3.12
CA ILE A 8 -5.20 12.53 -2.56
C ILE A 8 -3.82 13.14 -2.23
N LEU A 9 -3.68 14.45 -2.49
CA LEU A 9 -2.65 15.32 -1.94
C LEU A 9 -3.30 16.14 -0.83
N ALA A 10 -2.81 16.02 0.40
CA ALA A 10 -3.48 16.57 1.58
C ALA A 10 -2.60 17.52 2.39
N LEU A 11 -3.26 18.37 3.17
CA LEU A 11 -2.70 19.09 4.30
C LEU A 11 -3.37 18.57 5.58
N ASP A 12 -2.57 17.99 6.46
CA ASP A 12 -3.04 17.26 7.62
C ASP A 12 -2.76 18.05 8.91
N ASP A 13 -3.78 18.20 9.76
CA ASP A 13 -3.62 18.65 11.14
C ASP A 13 -3.55 17.42 12.04
N LEU A 14 -2.36 17.13 12.55
CA LEU A 14 -2.08 15.89 13.25
C LEU A 14 -1.72 16.14 14.71
N LYS A 15 -2.40 15.42 15.60
CA LYS A 15 -2.08 15.36 17.02
C LYS A 15 -1.68 13.94 17.44
N THR A 16 -0.64 13.85 18.26
CA THR A 16 -0.15 12.60 18.86
C THR A 16 0.04 12.81 20.36
N PRO A 17 0.32 11.77 21.16
CA PRO A 17 0.64 11.93 22.57
C PRO A 17 1.92 12.75 22.83
N HIS A 18 2.75 12.98 21.80
CA HIS A 18 4.06 13.60 21.93
C HIS A 18 4.17 14.98 21.28
N ALA A 19 3.41 15.22 20.22
CA ALA A 19 3.49 16.44 19.43
C ALA A 19 2.19 16.68 18.66
N SER A 20 1.98 17.92 18.25
CA SER A 20 0.96 18.33 17.29
C SER A 20 1.57 19.21 16.21
N GLY A 21 0.98 19.19 15.02
CA GLY A 21 1.31 20.11 13.95
C GLY A 21 0.14 20.30 12.99
N GLU A 22 0.13 21.43 12.31
CA GLU A 22 -0.94 21.85 11.40
C GLU A 22 -0.39 21.97 9.97
N ALA A 23 -1.28 21.79 9.00
CA ALA A 23 -0.99 21.87 7.57
C ALA A 23 0.24 21.06 7.14
N ILE A 24 0.43 19.87 7.74
CA ILE A 24 1.50 18.96 7.41
C ILE A 24 1.19 18.33 6.05
N VAL A 25 2.13 18.36 5.11
CA VAL A 25 1.95 17.71 3.81
C VAL A 25 1.75 16.21 4.01
N GLY A 26 0.63 15.70 3.49
CA GLY A 26 0.27 14.29 3.56
C GLY A 26 -0.57 13.84 2.37
N GLY A 27 -1.44 12.88 2.63
CA GLY A 27 -2.29 12.27 1.61
C GLY A 27 -1.68 11.03 0.96
N ALA A 28 -2.53 10.02 0.76
CA ALA A 28 -2.11 8.70 0.31
C ALA A 28 -1.43 8.71 -1.07
N GLY A 29 -1.81 9.64 -1.96
CA GLY A 29 -1.17 9.80 -3.27
C GLY A 29 0.30 10.22 -3.16
N ILE A 30 0.63 11.09 -2.19
CA ILE A 30 2.00 11.56 -1.95
C ILE A 30 2.86 10.43 -1.38
N TYR A 31 2.40 9.81 -0.29
CA TYR A 31 3.15 8.72 0.35
C TYR A 31 3.43 7.57 -0.62
N SER A 32 2.42 7.13 -1.35
CA SER A 32 2.56 6.04 -2.33
C SER A 32 3.48 6.41 -3.50
N SER A 33 3.41 7.64 -4.01
CA SER A 33 4.28 8.09 -5.10
C SER A 33 5.74 8.21 -4.65
N ILE A 34 5.99 8.72 -3.45
CA ILE A 34 7.33 8.77 -2.86
C ILE A 34 7.86 7.36 -2.65
N ALA A 35 7.09 6.44 -2.07
CA ALA A 35 7.51 5.06 -1.87
C ALA A 35 7.81 4.35 -3.21
N ALA A 36 6.96 4.55 -4.22
CA ALA A 36 7.17 4.00 -5.55
C ALA A 36 8.40 4.57 -6.27
N SER A 37 8.78 5.82 -5.98
CA SER A 37 9.94 6.50 -6.61
C SER A 37 11.28 5.78 -6.36
N PHE A 38 11.37 4.98 -5.29
CA PHE A 38 12.55 4.15 -5.01
C PHE A 38 12.71 2.98 -5.99
N PHE A 39 11.65 2.58 -6.69
CA PHE A 39 11.62 1.40 -7.55
C PHE A 39 11.32 1.73 -9.02
N THR A 40 10.67 2.86 -9.28
CA THR A 40 10.31 3.29 -10.63
C THR A 40 10.09 4.81 -10.70
N ARG A 41 9.68 5.32 -11.86
CA ARG A 41 9.21 6.70 -12.05
C ARG A 41 7.68 6.69 -12.16
N PRO A 42 6.94 6.85 -11.04
CA PRO A 42 5.49 6.79 -11.07
C PRO A 42 4.89 8.08 -11.62
N GLY A 43 3.68 7.99 -12.17
CA GLY A 43 2.82 9.15 -12.41
C GLY A 43 1.81 9.29 -11.28
N LEU A 44 1.46 10.53 -10.94
CA LEU A 44 0.46 10.86 -9.94
C LEU A 44 -0.74 11.57 -10.58
N VAL A 45 -1.94 11.13 -10.25
CA VAL A 45 -3.20 11.80 -10.58
C VAL A 45 -3.93 12.16 -9.29
N GLY A 46 -4.22 13.45 -9.12
CA GLY A 46 -4.90 14.03 -7.97
C GLY A 46 -4.77 15.55 -7.97
N PRO A 47 -5.72 16.30 -7.43
CA PRO A 47 -5.68 17.76 -7.49
C PRO A 47 -4.78 18.35 -6.39
N ALA A 48 -4.15 19.47 -6.67
CA ALA A 48 -3.49 20.31 -5.67
C ALA A 48 -4.22 21.66 -5.57
N GLY A 49 -4.64 22.04 -4.37
CA GLY A 49 -5.36 23.29 -4.16
C GLY A 49 -4.46 24.52 -4.26
N ILE A 50 -5.08 25.70 -4.20
CA ILE A 50 -4.38 26.98 -4.28
C ILE A 50 -3.38 27.18 -3.14
N ASP A 51 -3.69 26.62 -1.96
CA ASP A 51 -2.89 26.64 -0.74
C ASP A 51 -1.86 25.49 -0.67
N PHE A 52 -1.83 24.57 -1.64
CA PHE A 52 -0.88 23.47 -1.60
C PHE A 52 0.56 23.99 -1.78
N PRO A 53 1.56 23.56 -0.98
CA PRO A 53 2.88 24.17 -1.05
C PRO A 53 3.61 23.88 -2.38
N PRO A 54 4.09 24.90 -3.11
CA PRO A 54 4.73 24.70 -4.42
C PRO A 54 6.05 23.95 -4.32
N HIS A 55 6.79 24.12 -3.21
CA HIS A 55 8.06 23.41 -2.97
C HIS A 55 7.87 21.90 -2.84
N THR A 56 6.72 21.44 -2.33
CA THR A 56 6.38 20.02 -2.27
C THR A 56 6.26 19.42 -3.66
N LEU A 57 5.57 20.10 -4.58
CA LEU A 57 5.44 19.64 -5.98
C LEU A 57 6.80 19.64 -6.69
N ALA A 58 7.67 20.61 -6.39
CA ALA A 58 9.04 20.61 -6.90
C ALA A 58 9.82 19.38 -6.40
N ALA A 59 9.78 19.10 -5.10
CA ALA A 59 10.46 17.94 -4.49
C ALA A 59 9.95 16.60 -5.03
N LEU A 60 8.64 16.46 -5.31
CA LEU A 60 8.09 15.27 -5.97
C LEU A 60 8.64 15.11 -7.39
N ARG A 61 8.72 16.20 -8.16
CA ARG A 61 9.28 16.19 -9.51
C ARG A 61 10.76 15.83 -9.52
N GLU A 62 11.54 16.35 -8.57
CA GLU A 62 12.97 16.02 -8.40
C GLU A 62 13.20 14.52 -8.11
N ARG A 63 12.24 13.87 -7.45
CA ARG A 63 12.23 12.41 -7.24
C ARG A 63 11.81 11.60 -8.47
N GLY A 64 11.56 12.25 -9.61
CA GLY A 64 11.16 11.59 -10.85
C GLY A 64 9.69 11.16 -10.90
N ILE A 65 8.84 11.76 -10.06
CA ILE A 65 7.39 11.55 -10.09
C ILE A 65 6.80 12.48 -11.17
N ALA A 66 6.04 11.91 -12.10
CA ALA A 66 5.35 12.68 -13.13
C ALA A 66 4.08 13.31 -12.55
N LEU A 67 3.91 14.61 -12.78
CA LEU A 67 2.85 15.45 -12.20
C LEU A 67 1.92 16.03 -13.27
N ASP A 68 1.92 15.47 -14.48
CA ASP A 68 1.02 15.87 -15.57
C ASP A 68 -0.47 15.59 -15.25
N GLY A 69 -0.74 14.70 -14.30
CA GLY A 69 -2.05 14.44 -13.71
C GLY A 69 -2.39 15.27 -12.46
N VAL A 70 -1.56 16.25 -12.08
CA VAL A 70 -1.71 17.06 -10.87
C VAL A 70 -1.93 18.54 -11.22
N PRO A 71 -3.16 18.94 -11.58
CA PRO A 71 -3.45 20.34 -11.83
C PRO A 71 -3.47 21.15 -10.53
N ARG A 72 -3.15 22.44 -10.64
CA ARG A 72 -3.44 23.43 -9.60
C ARG A 72 -4.86 23.95 -9.80
N LEU A 73 -5.68 23.81 -8.78
CA LEU A 73 -7.06 24.29 -8.77
C LEU A 73 -7.19 25.55 -7.91
N ALA A 74 -8.29 26.29 -8.08
CA ALA A 74 -8.55 27.51 -7.31
C ALA A 74 -9.09 27.18 -5.90
N GLU A 75 -9.69 26.01 -5.76
CA GLU A 75 -10.18 25.42 -4.53
C GLU A 75 -9.03 25.17 -3.54
N ARG A 76 -9.36 25.14 -2.25
CA ARG A 76 -8.42 24.76 -1.19
C ARG A 76 -8.09 23.28 -1.27
N SER A 77 -6.89 22.90 -0.86
CA SER A 77 -6.44 21.51 -0.85
C SER A 77 -7.30 20.67 0.06
N PHE A 78 -7.31 19.36 -0.18
CA PHE A 78 -7.93 18.43 0.74
C PHE A 78 -7.26 18.59 2.10
N HIS A 79 -8.08 18.73 3.15
CA HIS A 79 -7.60 18.91 4.51
C HIS A 79 -8.21 17.84 5.41
N TRP A 80 -7.36 17.21 6.23
CA TRP A 80 -7.79 16.21 7.20
C TRP A 80 -7.23 16.56 8.56
N SER A 81 -8.08 16.50 9.58
CA SER A 81 -7.66 16.66 10.97
C SER A 81 -7.85 15.34 11.71
N GLY A 82 -6.81 14.88 12.38
CA GLY A 82 -6.88 13.65 13.14
C GLY A 82 -5.90 13.56 14.30
N GLU A 83 -6.19 12.61 15.17
CA GLU A 83 -5.45 12.40 16.39
C GLU A 83 -5.15 10.93 16.62
N TYR A 84 -3.94 10.66 17.09
CA TYR A 84 -3.52 9.35 17.59
C TYR A 84 -3.44 9.37 19.11
N HIS A 85 -3.95 8.30 19.74
CA HIS A 85 -3.84 8.04 21.17
C HIS A 85 -3.06 6.75 21.44
N GLY A 86 -2.59 6.59 22.67
CA GLY A 86 -2.06 5.31 23.16
C GLY A 86 -0.91 4.74 22.31
N ASP A 87 -1.13 3.56 21.75
CA ASP A 87 -0.18 2.84 20.89
C ASP A 87 -0.06 3.43 19.47
N MET A 88 -0.87 4.45 19.15
CA MET A 88 -0.93 5.13 17.86
C MET A 88 -1.25 4.20 16.69
N ALA A 89 -1.95 3.09 16.95
CA ALA A 89 -2.31 2.13 15.91
C ALA A 89 -3.47 2.58 15.01
N GLN A 90 -4.35 3.46 15.51
CA GLN A 90 -5.53 3.95 14.80
C GLN A 90 -5.66 5.46 14.98
N ALA A 91 -6.01 6.14 13.89
CA ALA A 91 -6.32 7.56 13.91
C ALA A 91 -7.79 7.78 14.21
N ILE A 92 -8.07 8.75 15.07
CA ILE A 92 -9.40 9.34 15.22
C ILE A 92 -9.49 10.49 14.21
N THR A 93 -10.47 10.43 13.31
CA THR A 93 -10.74 11.54 12.37
C THR A 93 -11.66 12.54 13.04
N HIS A 94 -11.22 13.80 13.09
CA HIS A 94 -12.00 14.92 13.62
C HIS A 94 -12.75 15.66 12.52
N GLN A 95 -12.07 15.92 11.40
CA GLN A 95 -12.63 16.69 10.29
C GLN A 95 -12.01 16.29 8.95
N THR A 96 -12.76 16.46 7.87
CA THR A 96 -12.27 16.29 6.50
C THR A 96 -12.93 17.31 5.59
N HIS A 97 -12.14 18.05 4.81
CA HIS A 97 -12.58 19.00 3.79
C HIS A 97 -12.29 18.38 2.41
N VAL A 98 -13.34 18.11 1.65
CA VAL A 98 -13.30 17.27 0.45
C VAL A 98 -13.67 18.01 -0.85
N GLU A 99 -13.94 19.31 -0.78
CA GLU A 99 -14.53 20.12 -1.86
C GLU A 99 -13.69 20.06 -3.14
N ILE A 100 -12.35 20.04 -3.02
CA ILE A 100 -11.44 19.92 -4.16
C ILE A 100 -11.59 18.59 -4.92
N LEU A 101 -12.01 17.53 -4.23
CA LEU A 101 -12.21 16.22 -4.84
C LEU A 101 -13.43 16.23 -5.76
N GLU A 102 -14.43 17.07 -5.45
CA GLU A 102 -15.62 17.30 -6.28
C GLU A 102 -15.33 18.24 -7.45
N ALA A 103 -14.53 19.28 -7.20
CA ALA A 103 -14.12 20.25 -8.23
C ALA A 103 -13.20 19.62 -9.30
N PHE A 104 -12.42 18.60 -8.93
CA PHE A 104 -11.56 17.89 -9.86
C PHE A 104 -12.30 16.81 -10.65
N ASN A 105 -12.17 16.84 -11.98
CA ASN A 105 -12.80 15.86 -12.86
C ASN A 105 -12.11 14.48 -12.90
N TRP A 106 -10.99 14.29 -12.20
CA TRP A 106 -10.21 13.05 -12.19
C TRP A 106 -9.83 12.55 -13.59
N SER A 107 -9.54 13.46 -14.51
CA SER A 107 -9.08 13.13 -15.86
C SER A 107 -7.67 12.54 -15.85
N VAL A 108 -7.50 11.37 -16.47
CA VAL A 108 -6.18 10.72 -16.59
C VAL A 108 -5.50 11.12 -17.90
N PRO A 109 -4.28 11.68 -17.87
CA PRO A 109 -3.54 12.02 -19.08
C PRO A 109 -3.34 10.81 -19.99
N ALA A 110 -3.35 11.04 -21.30
CA ALA A 110 -3.30 9.96 -22.31
C ALA A 110 -2.10 9.03 -22.13
N GLU A 111 -0.98 9.59 -21.71
CA GLU A 111 0.24 8.87 -21.37
C GLU A 111 -0.01 7.72 -20.35
N TRP A 112 -0.89 7.94 -19.39
CA TRP A 112 -1.10 7.07 -18.22
C TRP A 112 -2.32 6.15 -18.33
N ARG A 113 -2.98 6.09 -19.48
CA ARG A 113 -4.17 5.24 -19.68
C ARG A 113 -3.87 3.74 -19.79
N GLN A 114 -2.64 3.36 -20.09
CA GLN A 114 -2.21 1.95 -20.20
C GLN A 114 -0.90 1.70 -19.42
N PRO A 115 -0.88 1.93 -18.10
CA PRO A 115 0.30 1.68 -17.29
C PRO A 115 0.47 0.17 -17.07
N THR A 116 1.66 -0.25 -16.63
CA THR A 116 1.86 -1.64 -16.21
C THR A 116 1.04 -1.94 -14.95
N GLY A 117 0.98 -0.99 -14.02
CA GLY A 117 0.19 -1.08 -12.79
C GLY A 117 -0.57 0.20 -12.50
N LEU A 118 -1.73 0.05 -11.85
CA LEU A 118 -2.51 1.14 -11.26
C LEU A 118 -2.60 0.91 -9.74
N LEU A 119 -2.22 1.92 -8.96
CA LEU A 119 -2.41 1.94 -7.51
C LEU A 119 -3.48 2.99 -7.17
N LEU A 120 -4.66 2.51 -6.80
CA LEU A 120 -5.77 3.31 -6.30
C LEU A 120 -5.57 3.54 -4.80
N CYS A 121 -5.01 4.70 -4.46
CA CYS A 121 -4.80 5.08 -3.07
C CYS A 121 -6.12 5.46 -2.38
N ASN A 122 -6.08 5.59 -1.06
CA ASN A 122 -7.24 5.84 -0.23
C ASN A 122 -7.93 7.12 -0.69
N ASN A 123 -9.19 6.97 -1.10
CA ASN A 123 -10.01 8.01 -1.69
C ASN A 123 -11.48 7.57 -1.69
N ASP A 124 -12.37 8.49 -2.02
CA ASP A 124 -13.78 8.18 -2.27
C ASP A 124 -13.88 7.04 -3.32
N PRO A 125 -14.61 5.94 -3.03
CA PRO A 125 -14.74 4.82 -3.96
C PRO A 125 -15.29 5.21 -5.34
N SER A 126 -16.14 6.24 -5.44
CA SER A 126 -16.62 6.76 -6.73
C SER A 126 -15.51 7.37 -7.58
N ILE A 127 -14.50 7.96 -6.94
CA ILE A 127 -13.29 8.45 -7.62
C ILE A 127 -12.44 7.27 -8.10
N GLN A 128 -12.25 6.27 -7.25
CA GLN A 128 -11.51 5.06 -7.61
C GLN A 128 -12.16 4.35 -8.82
N LEU A 129 -13.49 4.29 -8.87
CA LEU A 129 -14.25 3.77 -10.02
C LEU A 129 -14.04 4.62 -11.28
N ARG A 130 -14.10 5.96 -11.18
CA ARG A 130 -13.81 6.87 -12.31
C ARG A 130 -12.41 6.67 -12.89
N LEU A 131 -11.42 6.35 -12.05
CA LEU A 131 -10.07 6.04 -12.52
C LEU A 131 -10.02 4.67 -13.24
N LEU A 132 -10.73 3.67 -12.72
CA LEU A 132 -10.83 2.34 -13.33
C LEU A 132 -11.49 2.38 -14.71
N GLU A 133 -12.45 3.29 -14.94
CA GLU A 133 -13.09 3.47 -16.24
C GLU A 133 -12.13 4.00 -17.32
N GLN A 134 -11.13 4.79 -16.92
CA GLN A 134 -10.21 5.47 -17.83
C GLN A 134 -8.91 4.69 -18.08
N VAL A 135 -8.55 3.75 -17.20
CA VAL A 135 -7.22 3.14 -17.16
C VAL A 135 -7.29 1.63 -17.34
N GLN A 136 -6.55 1.13 -18.34
CA GLN A 136 -6.36 -0.29 -18.61
C GLN A 136 -4.96 -0.72 -18.17
N ALA A 137 -4.84 -1.11 -16.89
CA ALA A 137 -3.57 -1.56 -16.31
C ALA A 137 -3.36 -3.07 -16.45
N GLY A 138 -2.09 -3.50 -16.41
CA GLY A 138 -1.73 -4.92 -16.35
C GLY A 138 -2.11 -5.59 -15.01
N TRP A 139 -2.10 -4.80 -13.93
CA TRP A 139 -2.64 -5.15 -12.61
C TRP A 139 -3.15 -3.89 -11.91
N VAL A 140 -4.11 -4.07 -11.01
CA VAL A 140 -4.67 -3.02 -10.17
C VAL A 140 -4.47 -3.38 -8.71
N ALA A 141 -3.94 -2.45 -7.93
CA ALA A 141 -3.95 -2.51 -6.48
C ALA A 141 -4.78 -1.35 -5.91
N ALA A 142 -5.40 -1.57 -4.76
CA ALA A 142 -6.16 -0.55 -4.05
C ALA A 142 -5.91 -0.63 -2.54
N ASP A 143 -6.01 0.49 -1.86
CA ASP A 143 -6.23 0.59 -0.42
C ASP A 143 -7.52 1.41 -0.14
N SER A 144 -7.89 1.49 1.14
CA SER A 144 -9.08 2.19 1.63
C SER A 144 -8.84 2.62 3.08
N MET A 145 -9.84 3.23 3.70
CA MET A 145 -9.88 3.49 5.14
C MET A 145 -11.23 3.10 5.76
N ASN A 146 -11.29 3.10 7.09
CA ASN A 146 -12.51 2.88 7.88
C ASN A 146 -13.71 3.73 7.41
N LEU A 147 -13.51 5.03 7.16
CA LEU A 147 -14.57 5.93 6.70
C LEU A 147 -15.32 5.35 5.49
N TRP A 148 -14.62 5.02 4.41
CA TRP A 148 -15.26 4.52 3.18
C TRP A 148 -15.87 3.12 3.35
N ILE A 149 -15.31 2.29 4.24
CA ILE A 149 -15.88 0.99 4.59
C ILE A 149 -17.25 1.17 5.26
N GLU A 150 -17.41 2.21 6.09
CA GLU A 150 -18.64 2.51 6.81
C GLU A 150 -19.67 3.22 5.94
N ILE A 151 -19.28 4.32 5.26
CA ILE A 151 -20.25 5.21 4.59
C ILE A 151 -20.50 4.87 3.11
N GLN A 152 -19.58 4.15 2.46
CA GLN A 152 -19.64 3.86 1.00
C GLN A 152 -19.32 2.40 0.67
N ARG A 153 -19.71 1.47 1.55
CA ARG A 153 -19.46 0.03 1.44
C ARG A 153 -19.74 -0.55 0.05
N ALA A 154 -20.91 -0.23 -0.53
CA ALA A 154 -21.34 -0.79 -1.80
C ALA A 154 -20.44 -0.36 -2.97
N ALA A 155 -20.03 0.91 -3.02
CA ALA A 155 -19.12 1.42 -4.04
C ALA A 155 -17.71 0.85 -3.85
N LEU A 156 -17.24 0.74 -2.61
CA LEU A 156 -15.96 0.10 -2.30
C LEU A 156 -15.93 -1.38 -2.74
N GLU A 157 -17.03 -2.12 -2.59
CA GLU A 157 -17.13 -3.49 -3.09
C GLU A 157 -17.00 -3.58 -4.61
N GLN A 158 -17.48 -2.57 -5.35
CA GLN A 158 -17.30 -2.49 -6.81
C GLN A 158 -15.83 -2.22 -7.19
N VAL A 159 -15.12 -1.36 -6.44
CA VAL A 159 -13.67 -1.14 -6.63
C VAL A 159 -12.91 -2.44 -6.39
N VAL A 160 -13.19 -3.11 -5.27
CA VAL A 160 -12.52 -4.35 -4.86
C VAL A 160 -12.80 -5.49 -5.83
N ALA A 161 -13.97 -5.50 -6.50
CA ALA A 161 -14.28 -6.47 -7.54
C ALA A 161 -13.39 -6.31 -8.79
N GLN A 162 -12.85 -5.12 -9.03
CA GLN A 162 -12.01 -4.79 -10.17
C GLN A 162 -10.51 -4.77 -9.86
N THR A 163 -10.14 -5.02 -8.61
CA THR A 163 -8.78 -4.94 -8.09
C THR A 163 -8.14 -6.33 -7.95
N ASP A 164 -6.85 -6.43 -8.25
CA ASP A 164 -6.05 -7.66 -8.12
C ASP A 164 -5.42 -7.78 -6.72
N LEU A 165 -5.01 -6.66 -6.11
CA LEU A 165 -4.42 -6.59 -4.76
C LEU A 165 -5.13 -5.55 -3.89
N LEU A 166 -5.62 -5.95 -2.71
CA LEU A 166 -6.24 -5.03 -1.76
C LEU A 166 -5.37 -4.93 -0.50
N PHE A 167 -4.97 -3.71 -0.14
CA PHE A 167 -4.24 -3.41 1.09
C PHE A 167 -5.21 -2.83 2.12
N LEU A 168 -5.29 -3.50 3.28
CA LEU A 168 -6.04 -3.05 4.45
C LEU A 168 -5.20 -3.36 5.69
N ASN A 169 -5.27 -2.51 6.70
CA ASN A 169 -4.75 -2.86 8.02
C ASN A 169 -5.68 -3.88 8.72
N ASP A 170 -5.29 -4.37 9.89
CA ASP A 170 -6.01 -5.42 10.60
C ASP A 170 -7.46 -5.01 10.95
N ALA A 171 -7.65 -3.78 11.44
CA ALA A 171 -8.96 -3.26 11.83
C ALA A 171 -9.88 -3.11 10.60
N GLU A 172 -9.36 -2.55 9.52
CA GLU A 172 -10.08 -2.39 8.25
C GLU A 172 -10.41 -3.74 7.62
N ALA A 173 -9.48 -4.70 7.66
CA ALA A 173 -9.72 -6.04 7.13
C ALA A 173 -10.87 -6.73 7.85
N LEU A 174 -10.93 -6.62 9.18
CA LEU A 174 -12.03 -7.15 9.99
C LEU A 174 -13.34 -6.41 9.71
N ALA A 175 -13.34 -5.08 9.73
CA ALA A 175 -14.52 -4.26 9.43
C ALA A 175 -15.07 -4.53 8.01
N PHE A 176 -14.19 -4.62 7.02
CA PHE A 176 -14.56 -4.87 5.63
C PHE A 176 -15.00 -6.31 5.37
N THR A 177 -14.56 -7.30 6.16
CA THR A 177 -14.97 -8.70 5.96
C THR A 177 -16.12 -9.12 6.86
N GLY A 178 -16.34 -8.44 7.98
CA GLY A 178 -17.21 -8.90 9.06
C GLY A 178 -16.73 -10.20 9.70
N ALA A 179 -15.47 -10.59 9.51
CA ALA A 179 -14.93 -11.85 9.99
C ALA A 179 -14.51 -11.77 11.46
N ALA A 180 -14.60 -12.90 12.17
CA ALA A 180 -14.19 -13.00 13.57
C ALA A 180 -12.66 -13.01 13.79
N SER A 181 -11.88 -13.18 12.72
CA SER A 181 -10.41 -13.19 12.77
C SER A 181 -9.79 -12.87 11.40
N LEU A 182 -8.51 -12.47 11.40
CA LEU A 182 -7.77 -12.17 10.17
C LEU A 182 -7.64 -13.40 9.26
N ASP A 183 -7.46 -14.59 9.83
CA ASP A 183 -7.39 -15.84 9.06
C ASP A 183 -8.71 -16.13 8.34
N ALA A 184 -9.84 -15.90 9.03
CA ALA A 184 -11.17 -16.05 8.46
C ALA A 184 -11.43 -15.00 7.37
N GLY A 185 -11.09 -13.74 7.63
CA GLY A 185 -11.24 -12.63 6.66
C GLY A 185 -10.40 -12.85 5.40
N GLY A 186 -9.12 -13.22 5.57
CA GLY A 186 -8.22 -13.53 4.46
C GLY A 186 -8.69 -14.73 3.64
N SER A 187 -9.23 -15.76 4.27
CA SER A 187 -9.76 -16.94 3.58
C SER A 187 -11.02 -16.62 2.77
N ALA A 188 -11.94 -15.85 3.33
CA ALA A 188 -13.14 -15.39 2.63
C ALA A 188 -12.79 -14.56 1.38
N ARG A 189 -11.81 -13.65 1.50
CA ARG A 189 -11.37 -12.78 0.40
C ARG A 189 -10.60 -13.53 -0.69
N ARG A 190 -9.71 -14.46 -0.33
CA ARG A 190 -9.04 -15.34 -1.30
C ARG A 190 -10.04 -16.15 -2.12
N GLY A 191 -11.06 -16.71 -1.47
CA GLY A 191 -12.13 -17.43 -2.16
C GLY A 191 -12.88 -16.55 -3.18
N ALA A 192 -13.21 -15.31 -2.80
CA ALA A 192 -13.86 -14.36 -3.69
C ALA A 192 -12.94 -13.92 -4.86
N ALA A 193 -11.67 -13.65 -4.58
CA ALA A 193 -10.69 -13.25 -5.59
C ALA A 193 -10.41 -14.37 -6.61
N LEU A 194 -10.29 -15.63 -6.15
CA LEU A 194 -10.09 -16.79 -7.02
C LEU A 194 -11.26 -17.01 -7.98
N ARG A 195 -12.51 -16.90 -7.48
CA ARG A 195 -13.71 -17.00 -8.32
C ARG A 195 -13.75 -15.89 -9.38
N ARG A 196 -13.36 -14.67 -9.02
CA ARG A 196 -13.29 -13.54 -9.96
C ARG A 196 -12.21 -13.74 -11.02
N HIS A 197 -11.01 -14.19 -10.63
CA HIS A 197 -9.95 -14.50 -11.58
C HIS A 197 -10.38 -15.61 -12.55
N GLN A 198 -11.05 -16.66 -12.07
CA GLN A 198 -11.62 -17.71 -12.92
C GLN A 198 -12.63 -17.14 -13.92
N ALA A 199 -13.62 -16.36 -13.47
CA ALA A 199 -14.60 -15.72 -14.34
C ALA A 199 -13.97 -14.77 -15.38
N ARG A 200 -12.91 -14.04 -15.00
CA ARG A 200 -12.18 -13.12 -15.90
C ARG A 200 -11.36 -13.89 -16.95
N CYS A 201 -10.83 -15.06 -16.63
CA CYS A 201 -10.18 -15.94 -17.60
C CYS A 201 -11.21 -16.54 -18.57
N GLU A 202 -12.34 -17.04 -18.06
CA GLU A 202 -13.42 -17.63 -18.86
C GLU A 202 -14.04 -16.60 -19.83
N GLY A 203 -14.25 -15.36 -19.37
CA GLY A 203 -14.74 -14.26 -20.21
C GLY A 203 -13.73 -13.78 -21.28
N ARG A 204 -12.42 -13.97 -21.07
CA ARG A 204 -11.39 -13.67 -22.09
C ARG A 204 -11.29 -14.76 -23.16
N ASP A 205 -11.68 -16.00 -22.84
CA ASP A 205 -11.75 -17.11 -23.81
C ASP A 205 -13.05 -17.09 -24.64
N ALA A 206 -14.03 -16.25 -24.26
CA ALA A 206 -15.33 -16.09 -24.92
C ALA A 206 -15.32 -15.08 -26.09
N VAL A 207 -14.18 -14.81 -26.73
CA VAL A 207 -14.21 -14.15 -28.05
C VAL A 207 -14.85 -15.13 -29.03
N PRO A 208 -16.02 -14.84 -29.63
CA PRO A 208 -16.62 -15.75 -30.59
C PRO A 208 -15.63 -15.90 -31.74
N ARG A 209 -15.16 -17.12 -31.98
CA ARG A 209 -14.59 -17.44 -33.29
C ARG A 209 -15.73 -17.25 -34.29
N GLN A 210 -15.82 -16.07 -34.89
CA GLN A 210 -16.57 -15.92 -36.12
C GLN A 210 -15.99 -16.96 -37.09
N ARG A 211 -16.72 -18.05 -37.28
CA ARG A 211 -16.48 -18.96 -38.40
C ARG A 211 -16.86 -18.16 -39.64
N GLU A 212 -15.87 -17.52 -40.26
CA GLU A 212 -16.00 -17.08 -41.64
C GLU A 212 -16.42 -18.31 -42.46
N ARG A 213 -17.65 -18.26 -42.97
CA ARG A 213 -18.08 -19.20 -44.02
C ARG A 213 -17.32 -18.78 -45.28
N PRO A 214 -16.60 -19.69 -45.95
CA PRO A 214 -15.90 -19.31 -47.17
C PRO A 214 -16.95 -19.01 -48.25
N ASN A 215 -17.05 -17.75 -48.64
CA ASN A 215 -17.83 -17.35 -49.80
C ASN A 215 -16.98 -17.64 -51.03
N SER A 216 -17.43 -18.56 -51.87
CA SER A 216 -16.78 -18.91 -53.13
C SER A 216 -17.10 -17.85 -54.19
N SER A 217 -16.19 -16.91 -54.43
CA SER A 217 -15.94 -16.32 -55.76
C SER A 217 -14.85 -15.23 -55.72
N ALA A 218 -13.89 -15.35 -56.65
CA ALA A 218 -12.95 -14.33 -57.15
C ALA A 218 -11.63 -14.08 -56.35
N PRO A 219 -10.57 -13.53 -56.99
CA PRO A 219 -9.31 -14.25 -57.19
C PRO A 219 -8.17 -13.81 -56.28
N ARG A 220 -7.17 -14.70 -56.17
CA ARG A 220 -5.94 -14.56 -55.39
C ARG A 220 -5.07 -13.39 -55.86
N THR A 221 -4.83 -12.44 -54.98
CA THR A 221 -3.58 -11.65 -54.94
C THR A 221 -2.98 -11.74 -53.54
N ALA A 222 -1.79 -12.32 -53.48
CA ALA A 222 -1.04 -12.56 -52.26
C ALA A 222 -0.46 -11.24 -51.71
N ILE A 223 -0.77 -10.94 -50.44
CA ILE A 223 0.02 -10.00 -49.63
C ILE A 223 0.39 -10.72 -48.34
N HIS A 224 1.69 -10.98 -48.21
CA HIS A 224 2.33 -11.51 -47.02
C HIS A 224 2.24 -10.46 -45.89
N ARG A 225 1.56 -10.80 -44.78
CA ARG A 225 1.81 -10.15 -43.48
C ARG A 225 1.99 -11.20 -42.40
N SER A 226 3.24 -11.32 -41.95
CA SER A 226 3.65 -12.16 -40.84
C SER A 226 3.17 -11.58 -39.50
N HIS A 227 2.10 -12.14 -38.92
CA HIS A 227 1.83 -11.97 -37.50
C HIS A 227 2.40 -13.17 -36.73
N ARG A 228 3.58 -12.96 -36.12
CA ARG A 228 4.10 -13.86 -35.09
C ARG A 228 3.16 -13.80 -33.88
N ARG A 229 2.35 -14.84 -33.69
CA ARG A 229 1.60 -15.07 -32.45
C ARG A 229 2.56 -15.58 -31.38
N TRP A 230 2.77 -14.79 -30.33
CA TRP A 230 3.36 -15.26 -29.08
C TRP A 230 2.36 -16.15 -28.35
N ARG A 231 2.60 -17.47 -28.35
CA ARG A 231 1.95 -18.42 -27.44
C ARG A 231 2.77 -18.47 -26.15
N TYR A 232 2.29 -17.83 -25.09
CA TYR A 232 2.79 -18.09 -23.74
C TYR A 232 2.24 -19.44 -23.25
N LEU A 233 3.09 -20.47 -23.26
CA LEU A 233 2.85 -21.72 -22.54
C LEU A 233 3.15 -21.50 -21.06
N ARG A 234 2.13 -21.26 -20.22
CA ARG A 234 2.28 -21.41 -18.77
C ARG A 234 2.23 -22.90 -18.42
N ARG A 235 3.41 -23.49 -18.14
CA ARG A 235 3.49 -24.78 -17.46
C ARG A 235 2.92 -24.64 -16.04
N ARG A 236 1.90 -25.43 -15.74
CA ARG A 236 1.34 -25.58 -14.39
C ARG A 236 2.29 -26.46 -13.56
N HIS A 237 2.81 -25.94 -12.45
CA HIS A 237 3.22 -26.76 -11.31
C HIS A 237 2.17 -26.58 -10.22
N VAL A 238 1.29 -27.57 -10.11
CA VAL A 238 0.40 -27.75 -8.96
C VAL A 238 1.15 -28.62 -7.98
N TRP A 239 1.51 -28.07 -6.81
CA TRP A 239 1.89 -28.88 -5.66
C TRP A 239 0.62 -29.17 -4.84
N LEU A 240 0.14 -30.40 -4.93
CA LEU A 240 -0.83 -30.96 -3.98
C LEU A 240 -0.06 -31.43 -2.75
N ALA A 241 -0.14 -30.69 -1.64
CA ALA A 241 0.27 -31.22 -0.34
C ALA A 241 -0.86 -32.10 0.20
N GLY A 242 -0.72 -33.42 -0.01
CA GLY A 242 -1.58 -34.44 0.56
C GLY A 242 -1.47 -34.46 2.09
N GLY A 243 -2.61 -34.51 2.76
CA GLY A 243 -2.70 -34.68 4.20
C GLY A 243 -2.28 -36.08 4.63
N ALA A 244 -1.44 -36.15 5.65
CA ALA A 244 -1.23 -37.35 6.45
C ALA A 244 -1.71 -37.07 7.88
N ARG A 245 -2.83 -37.70 8.27
CA ARG A 245 -3.27 -37.78 9.66
C ARG A 245 -2.30 -38.67 10.43
N VAL A 246 -1.63 -38.11 11.44
CA VAL A 246 -0.93 -38.92 12.45
C VAL A 246 -1.78 -38.93 13.72
N ARG A 247 -2.30 -40.11 14.05
CA ARG A 247 -2.90 -40.43 15.37
C ARG A 247 -1.84 -40.24 16.45
N ARG A 248 -2.06 -39.32 17.40
CA ARG A 248 -1.32 -39.32 18.67
C ARG A 248 -1.98 -40.29 19.64
N ARG A 249 -1.27 -41.37 19.98
CA ARG A 249 -1.52 -42.16 21.19
C ARG A 249 -1.00 -41.39 22.40
N ASN A 250 -1.78 -41.41 23.47
CA ASN A 250 -1.49 -40.81 24.76
C ASN A 250 -0.64 -41.80 25.57
N THR A 251 0.60 -41.43 25.89
CA THR A 251 1.42 -42.10 26.92
C THR A 251 2.17 -41.02 27.70
N GLY A 252 2.02 -41.07 29.02
CA GLY A 252 2.41 -40.00 29.94
C GLY A 252 3.91 -39.84 30.21
N ARG A 253 4.17 -38.77 30.98
CA ARG A 253 5.32 -38.47 31.86
C ARG A 253 6.73 -38.74 31.30
N GLY A 254 7.42 -37.65 30.95
CA GLY A 254 8.88 -37.60 30.81
C GLY A 254 9.35 -36.19 30.46
N ALA A 255 10.27 -35.63 31.25
CA ALA A 255 10.79 -34.28 31.14
C ALA A 255 11.39 -33.95 29.76
N ALA A 256 11.11 -32.75 29.23
CA ALA A 256 11.70 -32.26 28.00
C ALA A 256 13.15 -31.76 28.23
N PRO A 257 14.11 -32.04 27.34
CA PRO A 257 15.46 -31.48 27.45
C PRO A 257 15.46 -30.01 27.01
N ARG A 258 16.11 -29.16 27.82
CA ARG A 258 16.35 -27.74 27.50
C ARG A 258 17.19 -27.61 26.22
N ARG A 259 16.64 -26.96 25.19
CA ARG A 259 17.40 -26.59 23.97
C ARG A 259 18.47 -25.56 24.35
N ARG A 260 19.75 -25.87 24.09
CA ARG A 260 20.86 -24.90 24.18
C ARG A 260 20.92 -24.11 22.88
N ALA A 261 20.80 -22.79 22.96
CA ALA A 261 21.09 -21.90 21.85
C ALA A 261 22.59 -21.58 21.83
N ARG A 262 23.26 -21.86 20.70
CA ARG A 262 24.65 -21.45 20.45
C ARG A 262 24.66 -20.18 19.62
N ILE A 263 25.58 -19.28 19.92
CA ILE A 263 25.83 -18.06 19.12
C ILE A 263 27.24 -18.16 18.55
N ARG A 264 27.39 -17.76 17.30
CA ARG A 264 28.65 -17.72 16.56
C ARG A 264 29.21 -16.31 16.63
N ASP A 265 30.47 -16.17 17.01
CA ASP A 265 31.12 -14.86 17.06
C ASP A 265 31.59 -14.40 15.66
N ARG A 266 32.06 -13.15 15.57
CA ARG A 266 32.55 -12.56 14.32
C ARG A 266 33.86 -13.18 13.79
N ARG A 267 34.48 -14.11 14.52
CA ARG A 267 35.65 -14.89 14.07
C ARG A 267 35.33 -16.37 13.81
N GLY A 268 34.07 -16.77 13.97
CA GLY A 268 33.55 -18.06 13.57
C GLY A 268 33.54 -19.15 14.64
N ALA A 269 33.85 -18.84 15.90
CA ALA A 269 33.83 -19.82 17.00
C ALA A 269 32.45 -19.91 17.67
N TRP A 270 32.09 -21.11 18.17
CA TRP A 270 30.81 -21.39 18.83
C TRP A 270 30.95 -21.45 20.36
N HIS A 271 30.06 -20.77 21.08
CA HIS A 271 30.00 -20.81 22.54
C HIS A 271 28.60 -21.15 23.08
N ASP A 272 28.56 -21.85 24.23
CA ASP A 272 27.34 -22.15 24.99
C ASP A 272 27.09 -21.05 26.05
N ARG A 273 25.86 -20.54 26.17
CA ARG A 273 25.45 -19.68 27.30
C ARG A 273 25.04 -20.54 28.51
N THR A 274 25.73 -20.40 29.63
CA THR A 274 25.20 -20.78 30.95
C THR A 274 24.70 -19.52 31.67
N ALA A 275 23.42 -19.51 32.03
CA ALA A 275 22.83 -18.50 32.91
C ALA A 275 23.21 -18.84 34.35
N GLY A 276 23.95 -17.95 35.02
CA GLY A 276 24.19 -18.00 36.46
C GLY A 276 23.17 -17.13 37.19
N ALA A 277 22.42 -17.73 38.10
CA ALA A 277 21.55 -17.06 39.07
C ALA A 277 21.97 -17.48 40.48
N HIS A 278 22.37 -16.49 41.29
CA HIS A 278 22.43 -16.44 42.76
C HIS A 278 22.52 -14.93 43.06
N GLY A 279 21.78 -14.25 43.95
CA GLY A 279 20.96 -14.63 45.09
C GLY A 279 21.43 -13.80 46.31
N GLY A 280 20.58 -12.94 46.88
CA GLY A 280 20.71 -12.51 48.29
C GLY A 280 20.95 -11.02 48.63
N ARG A 281 19.88 -10.36 49.10
CA ARG A 281 19.70 -9.39 50.21
C ARG A 281 20.85 -8.47 50.67
N GLY A 282 20.48 -7.18 50.87
CA GLY A 282 20.77 -6.44 52.11
C GLY A 282 21.37 -5.03 51.97
N GLY A 283 20.78 -4.06 52.68
CA GLY A 283 21.55 -2.99 53.34
C GLY A 283 21.55 -1.60 52.69
N ALA A 284 21.22 -0.60 53.52
CA ALA A 284 21.12 0.82 53.22
C ALA A 284 22.49 1.56 53.18
N ALA A 285 22.39 2.83 52.75
CA ALA A 285 23.20 4.01 53.12
C ALA A 285 24.17 4.58 52.08
N ALA A 286 23.88 5.85 51.75
CA ALA A 286 24.76 7.02 51.57
C ALA A 286 26.15 6.89 50.91
N GLY A 287 26.42 7.79 49.96
CA GLY A 287 27.79 8.16 49.58
C GLY A 287 27.90 8.71 48.17
N GLY A 288 28.01 10.02 48.03
CA GLY A 288 28.17 10.70 46.75
C GLY A 288 29.54 10.53 46.09
N ALA A 289 29.53 10.60 44.76
CA ALA A 289 30.56 11.10 43.84
C ALA A 289 29.95 10.91 42.44
N GLY A 290 29.64 11.92 41.62
CA GLY A 290 30.41 13.14 41.37
C GLY A 290 31.37 12.92 40.21
N ILE A 291 30.88 12.68 38.99
CA ILE A 291 31.63 12.94 37.75
C ILE A 291 30.67 13.54 36.71
N ALA A 292 30.84 14.85 36.52
CA ALA A 292 30.24 15.64 35.47
C ALA A 292 31.01 15.44 34.16
N LEU A 293 30.29 15.24 33.05
CA LEU A 293 30.82 15.45 31.70
C LEU A 293 30.12 16.67 31.10
N LYS A 294 30.93 17.69 30.82
CA LYS A 294 30.54 19.00 30.28
C LYS A 294 29.89 18.87 28.89
N PRO A 295 28.90 19.72 28.57
CA PRO A 295 28.44 19.93 27.21
C PRO A 295 29.40 20.90 26.48
N THR A 296 29.97 20.49 25.35
CA THR A 296 30.62 21.41 24.42
C THR A 296 29.55 22.07 23.56
N GLY A 297 29.33 23.35 23.83
CA GLY A 297 28.48 24.21 23.04
C GLY A 297 29.09 24.54 21.68
N LEU A 298 28.21 24.63 20.68
CA LEU A 298 28.39 25.43 19.49
C LEU A 298 27.07 26.15 19.27
N GLN A 299 27.08 27.46 19.58
CA GLN A 299 25.97 28.38 19.33
C GLN A 299 25.85 28.72 17.84
N PRO A 300 24.66 29.15 17.38
CA PRO A 300 24.38 29.48 15.99
C PRO A 300 24.85 30.90 15.66
N ARG A 301 25.43 31.11 14.47
CA ARG A 301 25.61 32.46 13.91
C ARG A 301 24.44 32.80 13.00
N CYS A 302 23.66 33.77 13.46
CA CYS A 302 22.76 34.59 12.68
C CYS A 302 23.60 35.58 11.86
N ALA A 303 23.32 35.73 10.57
CA ALA A 303 23.75 36.88 9.78
C ALA A 303 22.62 37.27 8.82
N ARG A 304 22.14 38.49 9.04
CA ARG A 304 21.22 39.28 8.24
C ARG A 304 21.89 39.79 6.97
N ASP A 305 21.03 39.96 5.96
CA ASP A 305 20.99 41.01 4.91
C ASP A 305 22.22 41.22 4.02
N TYR A 306 22.03 41.10 2.69
CA TYR A 306 22.27 42.16 1.69
C TYR A 306 21.86 41.69 0.27
N CYS A 307 21.01 42.50 -0.38
CA CYS A 307 20.61 42.54 -1.79
C CYS A 307 19.66 41.47 -2.35
#